data_AF-A0A3D1RDM6-F1
#
_entry.id   AF-A0A3D1RDM6-F1
#
_cell.length_a   1.000
_cell.length_b   1.000
_cell.length_c   1.000
_cell.angle_alpha   90.00
_cell.angle_beta   90.00
_cell.angle_gamma   90.00
#
_symmetry.space_group_name_H-M   'P 1'
#
loop_
_entity.id
_entity.type
_entity.pdbx_description
1 polymer ?
#
loop_
_entity_poly.entity_id
_entity_poly.type
_entity_poly.pdbx_seq_one_letter_code
_entity_poly.pdbx_strand_id
1 'polypeptide(L)' 'CSRMASVMLAYNPSYQYPHSLSSTIVETAHYQQYFAQYLPRLTDANSKNKKEYATVYLTDLLFKVLG' A
#
# COMPACT_ATOMS: atom_id res chain seq x y z
N CYS A 1 -11.09 -2.19 7.41
CA CYS A 1 -11.16 -1.13 6.39
C CYS A 1 -11.70 0.20 6.92
N SER A 2 -12.81 0.25 7.68
CA SER A 2 -13.40 1.53 8.12
C SER A 2 -12.45 2.44 8.92
N ARG A 3 -11.61 1.90 9.81
CA ARG A 3 -10.62 2.70 10.56
C ARG A 3 -9.58 3.37 9.65
N MET A 4 -9.09 2.67 8.63
CA MET A 4 -8.13 3.22 7.67
C MET A 4 -8.80 4.29 6.80
N ALA A 5 -10.03 4.04 6.35
CA ALA A 5 -10.81 5.01 5.59
C ALA A 5 -11.03 6.32 6.38
N SER A 6 -11.32 6.23 7.67
CA SER A 6 -11.45 7.41 8.55
C SER A 6 -10.14 8.20 8.66
N VAL A 7 -8.99 7.51 8.74
CA VAL A 7 -7.67 8.17 8.76
C VAL A 7 -7.38 8.86 7.43
N MET A 8 -7.70 8.20 6.29
CA MET A 8 -7.53 8.80 4.96
C MET A 8 -8.38 10.05 4.79
N LEU A 9 -9.64 10.03 5.23
CA LEU A 9 -10.53 11.19 5.19
C LEU A 9 -10.10 12.30 6.15
N ALA A 10 -9.51 11.96 7.30
CA ALA A 10 -8.93 12.95 8.20
C ALA A 10 -7.72 13.66 7.58
N TYR A 11 -6.97 12.97 6.70
CA TYR A 11 -5.84 13.54 5.96
C TYR A 11 -6.27 14.32 4.71
N ASN A 12 -7.12 13.73 3.86
CA ASN A 12 -7.71 14.37 2.69
C ASN A 12 -9.23 14.16 2.68
N PRO A 13 -10.01 15.15 3.18
CA PRO A 13 -11.47 15.06 3.26
C PRO A 13 -12.18 14.99 1.89
N SER A 14 -11.50 15.40 0.81
CA SER A 14 -12.06 15.39 -0.54
C SER A 14 -11.86 14.08 -1.30
N TYR A 15 -11.10 13.13 -0.73
CA TYR A 15 -10.85 11.85 -1.38
C TYR A 15 -12.12 11.00 -1.47
N GLN A 16 -12.50 10.63 -2.70
CA GLN A 16 -13.82 10.01 -2.96
C GLN A 16 -13.90 8.51 -2.64
N TYR A 17 -12.77 7.81 -2.55
CA TYR A 17 -12.73 6.34 -2.49
C TYR A 17 -11.98 5.76 -1.28
N PRO A 18 -12.14 6.29 -0.05
CA PRO A 18 -11.30 5.92 1.10
C PRO A 18 -11.46 4.45 1.52
N HIS A 19 -12.66 3.88 1.39
CA HIS A 19 -12.92 2.48 1.72
C HIS A 19 -12.27 1.54 0.71
N SER A 20 -12.41 1.83 -0.58
CA SER A 20 -11.81 1.04 -1.66
C SER A 20 -10.29 1.11 -1.62
N LEU A 21 -9.71 2.31 -1.41
CA LEU A 21 -8.26 2.45 -1.24
C LEU A 21 -7.77 1.64 -0.03
N SER A 22 -8.52 1.65 1.08
CA SER A 22 -8.17 0.86 2.27
C SER A 22 -8.13 -0.64 1.98
N SER A 23 -9.14 -1.19 1.30
CA SER A 23 -9.13 -2.62 0.92
C SER A 23 -7.99 -2.93 -0.05
N THR A 24 -7.79 -2.08 -1.07
CA THR A 24 -6.72 -2.25 -2.06
C THR A 24 -5.34 -2.28 -1.40
N ILE A 25 -5.07 -1.39 -0.46
CA ILE A 25 -3.78 -1.36 0.26
C ILE A 25 -3.57 -2.64 1.07
N VAL A 26 -4.61 -3.11 1.78
CA VAL A 26 -4.51 -4.34 2.58
C VAL A 26 -4.23 -5.55 1.69
N GLU A 27 -4.96 -5.72 0.60
CA GLU A 27 -4.77 -6.82 -0.34
C GLU A 27 -3.39 -6.74 -1.00
N THR A 28 -3.02 -5.56 -1.47
CA THR A 28 -1.73 -5.32 -2.13
C THR A 28 -0.55 -5.53 -1.18
N ALA A 29 -0.70 -5.28 0.12
CA ALA A 29 0.36 -5.56 1.11
C ALA A 29 0.74 -7.04 1.11
N HIS A 30 -0.25 -7.92 1.14
CA HIS A 30 -0.03 -9.35 1.11
C HIS A 30 0.61 -9.78 -0.21
N TYR A 31 0.09 -9.30 -1.35
CA TYR A 31 0.63 -9.65 -2.65
C TYR A 31 2.06 -9.13 -2.87
N GLN A 32 2.34 -7.88 -2.55
CA GLN A 32 3.67 -7.29 -2.72
C GLN A 32 4.70 -7.95 -1.82
N GLN A 33 4.33 -8.33 -0.59
CA GLN A 33 5.21 -9.09 0.29
C GLN A 33 5.50 -10.49 -0.29
N TYR A 34 4.47 -11.19 -0.78
CA TYR A 34 4.63 -12.48 -1.42
C TYR A 34 5.50 -12.39 -2.69
N PHE A 35 5.25 -11.41 -3.56
CA PHE A 35 6.03 -11.22 -4.78
C PHE A 35 7.48 -10.86 -4.47
N ALA A 36 7.73 -9.94 -3.54
CA ALA A 36 9.11 -9.62 -3.13
C ALA A 36 9.88 -10.86 -2.62
N GLN A 37 9.19 -11.78 -1.94
CA GLN A 37 9.81 -12.98 -1.40
C GLN A 37 10.02 -14.08 -2.45
N TYR A 38 8.99 -14.43 -3.21
CA TYR A 38 8.94 -15.62 -4.06
C TYR A 38 8.97 -15.34 -5.56
N LEU A 39 8.49 -14.17 -5.99
CA LEU A 39 8.40 -13.77 -7.40
C LEU A 39 9.08 -12.41 -7.63
N PRO A 40 10.38 -12.24 -7.28
CA PRO A 40 11.05 -10.94 -7.26
C PRO A 40 11.18 -10.27 -8.64
N ARG A 41 10.81 -10.94 -9.73
CA ARG A 41 10.76 -10.36 -11.07
C ARG A 41 9.48 -9.54 -11.32
N LEU A 42 8.48 -9.63 -10.43
CA LEU A 42 7.23 -8.86 -10.50
C LEU A 42 7.27 -7.58 -9.65
N THR A 43 8.37 -7.33 -8.95
CA THR A 43 8.55 -6.17 -8.08
C THR A 43 9.94 -5.59 -8.25
N ASP A 44 10.14 -4.37 -7.76
CA ASP A 44 11.46 -3.73 -7.70
C ASP A 44 12.22 -4.07 -6.40
N ALA A 45 11.83 -5.16 -5.72
CA ALA A 45 12.46 -5.60 -4.49
C ALA A 45 13.81 -6.27 -4.78
N ASN A 46 14.85 -5.86 -4.06
CA ASN A 46 16.16 -6.49 -4.06
C ASN A 46 16.40 -7.28 -2.78
N SER A 47 17.48 -8.07 -2.73
CA SER A 47 17.80 -8.95 -1.60
C SER A 47 17.92 -8.24 -0.25
N LYS A 48 18.20 -6.93 -0.24
CA LYS A 48 18.37 -6.13 0.98
C LYS A 48 17.05 -5.57 1.52
N ASN A 49 16.08 -5.27 0.65
CA ASN A 49 14.85 -4.58 1.04
C ASN A 49 13.59 -5.46 1.00
N LYS A 50 13.67 -6.76 0.66
CA LYS A 50 12.50 -7.65 0.50
C LYS A 50 11.48 -7.57 1.64
N LYS A 51 11.93 -7.47 2.90
CA LYS A 51 11.06 -7.46 4.08
C LYS A 51 10.26 -6.17 4.22
N GLU A 52 10.83 -5.05 3.79
CA GLU A 52 10.27 -3.71 3.97
C GLU A 52 9.64 -3.17 2.69
N TYR A 53 9.90 -3.81 1.55
CA TYR A 53 9.50 -3.34 0.22
C TYR A 53 8.01 -3.05 0.12
N ALA A 54 7.16 -3.98 0.58
CA ALA A 54 5.71 -3.80 0.52
C ALA A 54 5.26 -2.56 1.30
N THR A 55 5.81 -2.33 2.50
CA THR A 55 5.50 -1.16 3.33
C THR A 55 5.97 0.13 2.67
N VAL A 56 7.20 0.17 2.15
CA VAL A 56 7.78 1.34 1.49
C VAL A 56 6.95 1.71 0.24
N TYR A 57 6.67 0.73 -0.61
CA TYR A 57 5.88 0.90 -1.82
C TYR A 57 4.46 1.39 -1.52
N LEU A 58 3.77 0.76 -0.56
CA LEU A 58 2.40 1.15 -0.22
C LEU A 58 2.31 2.52 0.46
N THR A 59 3.34 2.90 1.22
CA THR A 59 3.43 4.23 1.81
C THR A 59 3.58 5.29 0.72
N ASP A 60 4.48 5.05 -0.24
CA ASP A 60 4.67 5.92 -1.41
C ASP A 60 3.38 6.05 -2.24
N LEU A 61 2.71 4.93 -2.54
CA LEU A 61 1.43 4.90 -3.25
C LEU A 61 0.34 5.67 -2.49
N LEU A 62 0.20 5.44 -1.18
CA LEU A 62 -0.81 6.07 -0.35
C LEU A 62 -0.66 7.60 -0.38
N PHE A 63 0.55 8.11 -0.18
CA PHE A 63 0.78 9.55 -0.15
C PHE A 63 0.61 10.21 -1.52
N LYS A 64 0.99 9.54 -2.61
CA LYS A 64 0.74 10.02 -3.99
C LYS A 64 -0.74 10.05 -4.38
N VAL A 65 -1.56 9.20 -3.77
CA VAL A 65 -3.01 9.17 -4.03
C VAL A 65 -3.74 10.23 -3.19
N LEU A 66 -3.26 10.50 -1.98
CA LEU A 66 -3.92 11.43 -1.05
C LEU A 66 -3.39 12.87 -1.12
N GLY A 67 -2.21 13.11 -1.70
CA GLY A 67 -1.54 14.41 -1.80
C GLY A 67 -1.05 14.72 -3.20
#